data_AF-A0A969GKX1-F1
#
_entry.id   AF-A0A969GKX1-F1
#
_cell.length_a   1.000
_cell.length_b   1.000
_cell.length_c   1.000
_cell.angle_alpha   90.00
_cell.angle_beta   90.00
_cell.angle_gamma   90.00
#
_symmetry.space_group_name_H-M   'P 1'
#
loop_
_entity.id
_entity.type
_entity.pdbx_description
1 polymer ?
#
loop_
_entity_poly.entity_id
_entity_poly.type
_entity_poly.pdbx_seq_one_letter_code
_entity_poly.pdbx_strand_id
1 'polypeptide(L)'
;MPLPIVHLAIAVALHDGAEPSADFLLGSLAPDAIHMRPNTSRPDKDRTHLLEKPQAETDPRDYYRAVSAWMDAYCLVHPNQRELATGYASHLLADWLWFREIFLPFCDRHGEVAESTTRAQVYYREADQLDLWLFERMPCATRCGRN
;
A
#
# COMPACT_ATOMS: atom_id res chain seq x y z
N MET A 1 -4.01 -6.39 -2.03
CA MET A 1 -3.20 -5.19 -1.77
C MET A 1 -1.75 -5.55 -2.05
N PRO A 2 -0.88 -4.58 -2.36
CA PRO A 2 0.56 -4.76 -2.27
C PRO A 2 0.93 -5.30 -0.89
N LEU A 3 2.01 -6.05 -0.82
CA LEU A 3 2.57 -6.53 0.44
C LEU A 3 3.54 -5.48 1.01
N PRO A 4 3.92 -5.55 2.30
CA PRO A 4 4.69 -4.50 2.95
C PRO A 4 6.02 -4.15 2.26
N ILE A 5 6.74 -5.12 1.66
CA ILE A 5 7.99 -4.82 0.97
C ILE A 5 7.73 -4.06 -0.34
N VAL A 6 6.61 -4.30 -1.01
CA VAL A 6 6.20 -3.48 -2.17
C VAL A 6 6.04 -2.01 -1.78
N HIS A 7 5.39 -1.71 -0.65
CA HIS A 7 5.25 -0.33 -0.16
C HIS A 7 6.60 0.31 0.14
N LEU A 8 7.50 -0.43 0.79
CA LEU A 8 8.85 0.07 1.07
C LEU A 8 9.68 0.25 -0.20
N ALA A 9 9.53 -0.63 -1.19
CA ALA A 9 10.19 -0.51 -2.49
C ALA A 9 9.71 0.74 -3.24
N ILE A 10 8.40 1.02 -3.21
CA ILE A 10 7.83 2.25 -3.76
C ILE A 10 8.38 3.47 -3.01
N ALA A 11 8.45 3.43 -1.68
CA ALA A 11 9.01 4.51 -0.89
C ALA A 11 10.46 4.84 -1.30
N VAL A 12 11.31 3.82 -1.44
CA VAL A 12 12.71 4.00 -1.91
C VAL A 12 12.76 4.53 -3.35
N ALA A 13 11.89 4.03 -4.23
CA ALA A 13 11.82 4.48 -5.63
C ALA A 13 11.40 5.95 -5.75
N LEU A 14 10.46 6.42 -4.92
CA LEU A 14 10.04 7.83 -4.88
C LEU A 14 11.15 8.78 -4.41
N HIS A 15 12.20 8.26 -3.78
CA HIS A 15 13.37 9.00 -3.33
C HIS A 15 14.59 8.77 -4.23
N ASP A 16 14.39 8.34 -5.47
CA ASP A 16 15.47 8.05 -6.44
C ASP A 16 16.53 7.08 -5.90
N GLY A 17 16.12 6.12 -5.07
CA GLY A 17 17.00 5.15 -4.43
C GLY A 17 17.74 5.66 -3.19
N ALA A 18 17.54 6.92 -2.80
CA ALA A 18 17.98 7.43 -1.50
C ALA A 18 17.13 6.85 -0.36
N GLU A 19 17.67 6.90 0.86
CA GLU A 19 16.97 6.43 2.06
C GLU A 19 15.84 7.41 2.43
N PRO A 20 14.56 6.99 2.41
CA PRO A 20 13.45 7.85 2.82
C PRO A 20 13.56 8.23 4.30
N SER A 21 12.93 9.34 4.67
CA SER A 21 12.88 9.74 6.09
C SER A 21 12.13 8.69 6.93
N ALA A 22 12.49 8.57 8.21
CA ALA A 22 11.80 7.65 9.12
C ALA A 22 10.29 7.97 9.23
N ASP A 23 9.94 9.26 9.19
CA ASP A 23 8.55 9.72 9.18
C ASP A 23 7.81 9.30 7.91
N PHE A 24 8.46 9.41 6.73
CA PHE A 24 7.88 8.93 5.48
C PHE A 24 7.64 7.42 5.50
N LEU A 25 8.61 6.64 5.98
CA LEU A 25 8.48 5.18 6.11
C LEU A 25 7.35 4.80 7.07
N LEU A 26 7.26 5.48 8.22
CA LEU A 26 6.18 5.28 9.18
C LEU A 26 4.83 5.62 8.54
N GLY A 27 4.73 6.73 7.82
CA GLY A 27 3.56 7.12 7.05
C GLY A 27 3.15 6.06 6.04
N SER A 28 4.11 5.49 5.31
CA SER A 28 3.89 4.45 4.29
C SER A 28 3.44 3.10 4.86
N LEU A 29 3.56 2.88 6.18
CA LEU A 29 3.10 1.66 6.85
C LEU A 29 1.82 1.89 7.66
N ALA A 30 1.52 3.15 7.99
CA ALA A 30 0.45 3.52 8.93
C ALA A 30 -0.97 3.10 8.49
N PRO A 31 -1.38 3.17 7.20
CA PRO A 31 -2.75 2.81 6.81
C PRO A 31 -3.14 1.36 7.17
N ASP A 32 -2.19 0.43 7.05
CA ASP A 32 -2.39 -1.00 7.30
C ASP A 32 -2.14 -1.41 8.76
N ALA A 33 -1.66 -0.51 9.62
CA ALA A 33 -1.54 -0.76 11.06
C ALA A 33 -2.90 -1.09 11.72
N ILE A 34 -4.01 -0.78 11.05
CA ILE A 34 -5.37 -1.17 11.45
C ILE A 34 -5.51 -2.69 11.62
N HIS A 35 -4.77 -3.48 10.85
CA HIS A 35 -4.78 -4.94 10.91
C HIS A 35 -4.24 -5.50 12.23
N MET A 36 -3.49 -4.71 13.00
CA MET A 36 -2.97 -5.11 14.32
C MET A 36 -3.98 -4.83 15.45
N ARG A 37 -5.09 -4.14 15.18
CA ARG A 37 -6.11 -3.84 16.20
C ARG A 37 -7.04 -5.03 16.42
N PRO A 38 -7.38 -5.36 17.67
CA PRO A 38 -8.37 -6.40 17.96
C PRO A 38 -9.74 -5.98 17.42
N ASN A 39 -10.51 -6.96 16.91
CA ASN A 39 -11.86 -6.77 16.37
C ASN A 39 -11.95 -5.79 15.18
N THR A 40 -10.87 -5.62 14.41
CA THR A 40 -10.92 -4.81 13.18
C THR A 40 -11.84 -5.43 12.14
N SER A 41 -12.55 -4.57 11.42
CA SER A 41 -13.49 -4.93 10.36
C SER A 41 -13.07 -4.33 9.01
N ARG A 42 -13.72 -4.79 7.92
CA ARG A 42 -13.47 -4.22 6.59
C ARG A 42 -13.76 -2.70 6.53
N PRO A 43 -14.87 -2.19 7.09
CA PRO A 43 -15.11 -0.74 7.18
C PRO A 43 -14.00 0.05 7.88
N ASP A 44 -13.32 -0.53 8.88
CA ASP A 44 -12.21 0.15 9.54
C ASP A 44 -11.02 0.33 8.59
N LYS A 45 -10.72 -0.70 7.79
CA LYS A 45 -9.71 -0.61 6.72
C LYS A 45 -10.12 0.40 5.66
N ASP A 46 -11.36 0.37 5.19
CA ASP A 46 -11.85 1.30 4.17
C ASP A 46 -11.73 2.75 4.67
N ARG A 47 -11.99 3.00 5.96
CA ARG A 47 -11.77 4.31 6.60
C ARG A 47 -10.30 4.75 6.60
N THR A 48 -9.34 3.87 6.91
CA THR A 48 -7.91 4.23 6.84
C THR A 48 -7.43 4.42 5.40
N HIS A 49 -8.16 3.89 4.41
CA HIS A 49 -7.81 4.02 3.00
C HIS A 49 -8.60 5.11 2.26
N LEU A 50 -9.39 5.91 3.00
CA LEU A 50 -10.22 6.99 2.47
C LEU A 50 -11.24 6.51 1.42
N LEU A 51 -11.78 5.30 1.61
CA LEU A 51 -12.80 4.71 0.75
C LEU A 51 -14.19 4.88 1.38
N GLU A 52 -15.06 5.65 0.74
CA GLU A 52 -16.47 5.82 1.17
C GLU A 52 -17.41 4.77 0.55
N LYS A 53 -16.96 4.14 -0.54
CA LYS A 53 -17.67 3.09 -1.28
C LYS A 53 -16.65 2.07 -1.79
N PRO A 54 -17.07 0.89 -2.29
CA PRO A 54 -16.15 -0.09 -2.82
C PRO A 54 -15.17 0.51 -3.83
N GLN A 55 -13.91 0.10 -3.75
CA GLN A 55 -12.84 0.66 -4.56
C GLN A 55 -13.13 0.56 -6.07
N ALA A 56 -13.75 -0.53 -6.51
CA ALA A 56 -14.17 -0.75 -7.91
C ALA A 56 -15.24 0.25 -8.39
N GLU A 57 -15.99 0.86 -7.48
CA GLU A 57 -17.07 1.81 -7.76
C GLU A 57 -16.64 3.28 -7.54
N THR A 58 -15.39 3.48 -7.15
CA THR A 58 -14.84 4.81 -6.86
C THR A 58 -14.19 5.41 -8.10
N ASP A 59 -14.55 6.65 -8.45
CA ASP A 59 -13.93 7.36 -9.56
C ASP A 59 -12.50 7.74 -9.18
N PRO A 60 -11.49 7.53 -10.04
CA PRO A 60 -10.10 7.85 -9.73
C PRO A 60 -9.88 9.33 -9.38
N ARG A 61 -10.58 10.26 -10.01
CA ARG A 61 -10.45 11.70 -9.71
C ARG A 61 -11.00 12.01 -8.33
N ASP A 62 -12.10 11.38 -7.93
CA ASP A 62 -12.66 11.56 -6.60
C ASP A 62 -11.72 10.99 -5.53
N TYR A 63 -11.10 9.83 -5.81
CA TYR A 63 -10.10 9.27 -4.90
C TYR A 63 -8.88 10.18 -4.74
N TYR A 64 -8.31 10.69 -5.84
CA TYR A 64 -7.18 11.61 -5.78
C TYR A 64 -7.52 12.92 -5.04
N ARG A 65 -8.75 13.43 -5.22
CA ARG A 65 -9.23 14.59 -4.46
C ARG A 65 -9.35 14.27 -2.97
N ALA A 66 -9.86 13.10 -2.60
CA ALA A 66 -9.97 12.68 -1.21
C ALA A 66 -8.58 12.58 -0.53
N VAL A 67 -7.60 11.95 -1.20
CA VAL A 67 -6.23 11.86 -0.70
C VAL A 67 -5.59 13.25 -0.55
N SER A 68 -5.73 14.12 -1.56
CA SER A 68 -5.19 15.49 -1.50
C SER A 68 -5.84 16.30 -0.38
N ALA A 69 -7.16 16.27 -0.27
CA ALA A 69 -7.90 17.00 0.76
C ALA A 69 -7.56 16.52 2.17
N TRP A 70 -7.41 15.21 2.35
CA TRP A 70 -6.96 14.64 3.61
C TRP A 70 -5.54 15.12 3.97
N MET A 71 -4.61 15.08 3.01
CA MET A 71 -3.23 15.50 3.22
C MET A 71 -3.14 16.98 3.59
N ASP A 72 -3.89 17.85 2.89
CA ASP A 72 -3.95 19.28 3.18
C ASP A 72 -4.51 19.54 4.59
N ALA A 73 -5.62 18.88 4.94
CA ALA A 73 -6.23 19.00 6.27
C ALA A 73 -5.29 18.49 7.37
N TYR A 74 -4.62 17.36 7.16
CA TYR A 74 -3.68 16.79 8.12
C TYR A 74 -2.47 17.71 8.33
N CYS A 75 -1.86 18.21 7.25
CA CYS A 75 -0.70 19.10 7.32
C CYS A 75 -1.06 20.47 7.90
N LEU A 76 -2.30 20.94 7.76
CA LEU A 76 -2.77 22.16 8.41
C LEU A 76 -2.75 22.04 9.95
N VAL A 77 -3.13 20.88 10.48
CA VAL A 77 -3.15 20.61 11.93
C VAL A 77 -1.76 20.19 12.43
N HIS A 78 -1.01 19.44 11.63
CA HIS A 78 0.30 18.87 11.96
C HIS A 78 1.38 19.32 10.98
N PRO A 79 1.77 20.61 10.97
CA PRO A 79 2.66 21.17 9.95
C PRO A 79 4.06 20.54 9.92
N ASN A 80 4.51 19.97 11.03
CA ASN A 80 5.80 19.29 11.15
C ASN A 80 5.76 17.82 10.72
N GLN A 81 4.60 17.28 10.33
CA GLN A 81 4.42 15.86 9.97
C GLN A 81 4.15 15.67 8.48
N ARG A 82 4.66 16.58 7.64
CA ARG A 82 4.50 16.54 6.18
C ARG A 82 5.05 15.25 5.57
N GLU A 83 6.21 14.79 6.03
CA GLU A 83 6.84 13.56 5.53
C GLU A 83 5.97 12.33 5.83
N LEU A 84 5.43 12.24 7.04
CA LEU A 84 4.49 11.20 7.43
C LEU A 84 3.22 11.23 6.58
N ALA A 85 2.63 12.41 6.37
CA ALA A 85 1.45 12.57 5.53
C ALA A 85 1.73 12.16 4.07
N THR A 86 2.92 12.49 3.55
CA THR A 86 3.36 12.14 2.20
C THR A 86 3.54 10.63 2.06
N GLY A 87 4.16 9.98 3.05
CA GLY A 87 4.27 8.52 3.11
C GLY A 87 2.90 7.85 3.15
N TYR A 88 1.99 8.34 3.97
CA TYR A 88 0.60 7.84 4.05
C TYR A 88 -0.11 7.94 2.70
N ALA A 89 -0.05 9.10 2.05
CA ALA A 89 -0.63 9.30 0.73
C ALA A 89 0.01 8.37 -0.32
N SER A 90 1.32 8.14 -0.25
CA SER A 90 2.02 7.22 -1.16
C SER A 90 1.52 5.78 -1.02
N HIS A 91 1.25 5.31 0.21
CA HIS A 91 0.62 4.01 0.45
C HIS A 91 -0.76 3.94 -0.19
N LEU A 92 -1.61 4.93 0.08
CA LEU A 92 -2.99 4.97 -0.45
C LEU A 92 -3.01 4.91 -1.98
N LEU A 93 -2.14 5.67 -2.63
CA LEU A 93 -2.03 5.69 -4.09
C LEU A 93 -1.46 4.38 -4.64
N ALA A 94 -0.48 3.78 -3.97
CA ALA A 94 0.05 2.47 -4.33
C ALA A 94 -1.02 1.39 -4.27
N ASP A 95 -1.78 1.34 -3.18
CA ASP A 95 -2.93 0.46 -2.98
C ASP A 95 -4.00 0.64 -4.06
N TRP A 96 -4.26 1.90 -4.40
CA TRP A 96 -5.22 2.26 -5.42
C TRP A 96 -4.83 1.75 -6.80
N LEU A 97 -3.60 2.06 -7.23
CA LEU A 97 -3.08 1.65 -8.52
C LEU A 97 -2.91 0.13 -8.59
N TRP A 98 -2.43 -0.50 -7.51
CA TRP A 98 -2.27 -1.95 -7.46
C TRP A 98 -3.57 -2.69 -7.66
N PHE A 99 -4.64 -2.23 -7.00
CA PHE A 99 -5.95 -2.84 -7.18
C PHE A 99 -6.39 -2.83 -8.65
N ARG A 100 -6.21 -1.69 -9.33
CA ARG A 100 -6.70 -1.48 -10.69
C ARG A 100 -5.83 -2.12 -11.76
N GLU A 101 -4.51 -2.02 -11.61
CA GLU A 101 -3.55 -2.42 -12.64
C GLU A 101 -3.03 -3.85 -12.45
N ILE A 102 -3.12 -4.39 -11.22
CA ILE A 102 -2.60 -5.73 -10.91
C ILE A 102 -3.73 -6.66 -10.49
N PHE A 103 -4.51 -6.30 -9.46
CA PHE A 103 -5.48 -7.22 -8.86
C PHE A 103 -6.71 -7.47 -9.76
N LEU A 104 -7.31 -6.43 -10.34
CA LEU A 104 -8.44 -6.60 -11.26
C LEU A 104 -8.04 -7.42 -12.50
N PRO A 105 -6.95 -7.10 -13.23
CA PRO A 105 -6.49 -7.93 -14.34
C PRO A 105 -6.12 -9.36 -13.93
N PHE A 106 -5.61 -9.56 -12.72
CA PHE A 106 -5.40 -10.91 -12.18
C PHE A 106 -6.73 -11.66 -12.03
N CYS A 107 -7.75 -11.02 -11.45
CA CYS A 107 -9.08 -11.63 -11.29
C CYS A 107 -9.69 -12.00 -12.66
N ASP A 108 -9.58 -11.13 -13.65
CA ASP A 108 -10.11 -11.35 -14.99
C ASP A 108 -9.44 -12.54 -15.69
N ARG A 109 -8.12 -12.70 -15.52
CA ARG A 109 -7.37 -13.83 -16.12
C ARG A 109 -7.61 -15.16 -15.44
N HIS A 110 -7.88 -15.17 -14.13
CA HIS A 110 -7.95 -16.39 -13.33
C HIS A 110 -9.38 -16.85 -13.01
N GLY A 111 -10.42 -16.11 -13.42
CA GLY A 111 -11.83 -16.51 -13.31
C GLY A 111 -12.25 -16.92 -11.89
N GLU A 112 -13.30 -17.74 -11.78
CA GLU A 112 -13.59 -18.50 -10.57
C GLU A 112 -12.72 -19.77 -10.56
N VAL A 113 -11.61 -19.74 -9.83
CA VAL A 113 -10.73 -20.91 -9.69
C VAL A 113 -11.49 -22.01 -8.94
N ALA A 114 -11.72 -23.16 -9.59
CA ALA A 114 -12.46 -24.28 -9.03
C ALA A 114 -11.57 -25.35 -8.32
N GLU A 115 -12.08 -25.77 -7.16
CA GLU A 115 -12.02 -27.07 -6.47
C GLU A 115 -10.78 -27.58 -5.71
N SER A 116 -9.71 -26.80 -5.53
CA SER A 116 -8.80 -27.11 -4.38
C SER A 116 -8.03 -25.92 -3.84
N THR A 117 -7.77 -24.91 -4.68
CA THR A 117 -7.06 -23.69 -4.31
C THR A 117 -7.94 -22.49 -4.63
N THR A 118 -8.21 -21.67 -3.63
CA THR A 118 -8.97 -20.43 -3.81
C THR A 118 -8.16 -19.45 -4.66
N ARG A 119 -8.83 -18.59 -5.45
CA ARG A 119 -8.18 -17.49 -6.19
C ARG A 119 -7.27 -16.63 -5.29
N ALA A 120 -7.69 -16.41 -4.04
CA ALA A 120 -6.91 -15.67 -3.06
C ALA A 120 -5.57 -16.36 -2.74
N GLN A 121 -5.55 -17.68 -2.58
CA GLN A 121 -4.31 -18.43 -2.32
C GLN A 121 -3.33 -18.35 -3.49
N VAL A 122 -3.83 -18.45 -4.74
CA VAL A 122 -2.98 -18.28 -5.93
C VAL A 122 -2.39 -16.87 -5.96
N TYR A 123 -3.24 -15.85 -5.75
CA TYR A 123 -2.81 -14.46 -5.73
C TYR A 123 -1.72 -14.20 -4.68
N TYR A 124 -1.94 -14.63 -3.43
CA TYR A 124 -0.97 -14.38 -2.36
C TYR A 124 0.32 -15.14 -2.59
N ARG A 125 0.28 -16.37 -3.11
CA ARG A 125 1.50 -17.12 -3.46
C ARG A 125 2.35 -16.37 -4.50
N GLU A 126 1.73 -15.78 -5.51
CA GLU A 126 2.45 -15.00 -6.53
C GLU A 126 2.94 -13.66 -5.96
N ALA A 127 2.13 -12.99 -5.14
CA ALA A 127 2.51 -11.75 -4.48
C ALA A 127 3.69 -11.96 -3.52
N ASP A 128 3.70 -13.05 -2.74
CA ASP A 128 4.79 -13.39 -1.82
C ASP A 128 6.12 -13.58 -2.55
N GLN A 129 6.10 -14.21 -3.74
CA GLN A 129 7.30 -14.37 -4.57
C GLN A 129 7.87 -13.03 -5.03
N LEU A 130 6.99 -12.09 -5.40
CA LEU A 130 7.40 -10.74 -5.75
C LEU A 130 7.95 -9.98 -4.55
N ASP A 131 7.33 -10.12 -3.38
CA ASP A 131 7.76 -9.48 -2.13
C ASP A 131 9.17 -9.94 -1.73
N LEU A 132 9.43 -11.26 -1.80
CA LEU A 132 10.75 -11.84 -1.60
C LEU A 132 11.76 -11.37 -2.65
N TRP A 133 11.38 -11.36 -3.92
CA TRP A 133 12.24 -10.91 -5.02
C TRP A 133 12.66 -9.44 -4.86
N LEU A 134 11.73 -8.58 -4.41
CA LEU A 134 11.99 -7.18 -4.07
C LEU A 134 12.91 -7.09 -2.86
N PHE A 135 12.62 -7.81 -1.78
CA PHE A 135 13.42 -7.81 -0.56
C PHE A 135 14.90 -8.12 -0.85
N GLU A 136 15.19 -9.14 -1.66
CA GLU A 136 16.55 -9.51 -2.06
C GLU A 136 17.30 -8.41 -2.84
N ARG A 137 16.56 -7.53 -3.53
CA ARG A 137 17.12 -6.52 -4.46
C ARG A 137 17.07 -5.11 -3.92
N MET A 138 16.39 -4.88 -2.80
CA MET A 138 16.33 -3.56 -2.19
C MET A 138 17.72 -3.15 -1.68
N PRO A 139 18.15 -1.89 -1.91
CA PRO A 139 19.45 -1.40 -1.46
C PRO A 139 19.72 -1.60 0.04
N CYS A 140 18.67 -1.52 0.87
CA CYS A 140 18.75 -1.70 2.32
C CYS A 140 19.03 -3.16 2.75
N ALA A 141 18.61 -4.17 1.99
CA ALA A 141 18.86 -5.58 2.33
C ALA A 141 20.35 -5.93 2.25
N THR A 142 21.09 -5.33 1.31
CA THR A 142 22.54 -5.54 1.17
C THR A 142 23.37 -4.90 2.27
N ARG A 143 22.82 -3.94 3.02
CA ARG A 143 23.52 -3.26 4.14
C ARG A 143 23.48 -4.05 5.45
N CYS A 144 22.44 -4.86 5.69
CA CYS A 144 22.36 -5.70 6.89
C CYS A 144 23.26 -6.96 6.83
N GLY A 145 23.76 -7.34 5.66
CA GLY A 145 24.57 -8.56 5.45
C GLY A 145 26.09 -8.35 5.47
N ARG A 146 26.58 -7.16 5.82
CA ARG A 146 28.02 -6.86 5.95
C ARG A 146 28.32 -6.35 7.35
N ASN A 147 28.32 -7.26 8.32
CA ASN A 147 29.03 -7.10 9.60
C ASN A 147 29.99 -8.27 9.75
#